data_AF-A0A7C9DC66-F1
#
_entry.id   AF-A0A7C9DC66-F1
#
_cell.length_a   1.000
_cell.length_b   1.000
_cell.length_c   1.000
_cell.angle_alpha   90.00
_cell.angle_beta   90.00
_cell.angle_gamma   90.00
#
_symmetry.space_group_name_H-M   'P 1'
#
loop_
_entity.id
_entity.type
_entity.pdbx_description
1 polymer ?
#
loop_
_entity_poly.entity_id
_entity_poly.type
_entity_poly.pdbx_seq_one_letter_code
_entity_poly.pdbx_strand_id
1 'polypeptide(L)'
;AVRFRPCIDIHKGKVKQIVGSTLSDLKDGGSSALVTNFESDKSPAEYARLYKEDGLMGGHVIMLGADPLSQAAAIEALRAYPGALQVGGGINSDNAFSYIDEGASHVIVTSFVFNNGQ
;
A
#
# COMPACT_ATOMS: atom_id res chain seq x y z
N ALA A 1 3.12 -9.32 -23.65
CA ALA A 1 1.72 -9.44 -23.17
C ALA A 1 1.48 -8.41 -22.06
N VAL A 2 0.29 -7.81 -22.04
CA VAL A 2 -0.14 -6.88 -20.97
C VAL A 2 -0.43 -7.69 -19.70
N ARG A 3 -0.03 -7.18 -18.54
CA ARG A 3 -0.33 -7.81 -17.24
C ARG A 3 -1.29 -6.91 -16.47
N PHE A 4 -2.39 -7.47 -15.99
CA PHE A 4 -3.27 -6.80 -15.05
C PHE A 4 -2.66 -6.87 -13.64
N ARG A 5 -2.48 -5.72 -12.99
CA ARG A 5 -1.90 -5.61 -11.65
C ARG A 5 -2.90 -4.94 -10.71
N PRO A 6 -3.51 -5.68 -9.77
CA PRO A 6 -4.46 -5.09 -8.84
C PRO A 6 -3.75 -4.23 -7.79
N CYS A 7 -4.50 -3.35 -7.10
CA CYS A 7 -3.97 -2.44 -6.07
C CYS A 7 -4.85 -2.45 -4.83
N ILE A 8 -4.23 -2.54 -3.65
CA ILE A 8 -4.84 -2.38 -2.33
C ILE A 8 -4.27 -1.12 -1.71
N ASP A 9 -5.03 -0.03 -1.76
CA ASP A 9 -4.67 1.23 -1.12
C ASP A 9 -5.12 1.21 0.34
N ILE A 10 -4.20 1.47 1.27
CA ILE A 10 -4.42 1.36 2.71
C ILE A 10 -4.22 2.72 3.37
N HIS A 11 -5.19 3.15 4.19
CA HIS A 11 -5.05 4.34 5.03
C HIS A 11 -5.72 4.11 6.38
N LYS A 12 -5.00 4.37 7.48
CA LYS A 12 -5.47 4.11 8.86
C LYS A 12 -5.95 2.67 9.06
N GLY A 13 -5.23 1.71 8.48
CA GLY A 13 -5.54 0.27 8.58
C GLY A 13 -6.76 -0.21 7.78
N LYS A 14 -7.34 0.64 6.93
CA LYS A 14 -8.51 0.30 6.11
C LYS A 14 -8.17 0.37 4.63
N VAL A 15 -8.80 -0.48 3.83
CA VAL A 15 -8.74 -0.39 2.37
C VAL A 15 -9.59 0.81 1.94
N LYS A 16 -8.96 1.81 1.34
CA LYS A 16 -9.61 3.05 0.94
C LYS A 16 -9.23 3.46 -0.47
N GLN A 17 -10.20 3.97 -1.20
CA GLN A 17 -9.93 4.77 -2.39
C GLN A 17 -10.06 6.25 -2.00
N ILE A 18 -8.96 6.97 -2.08
CA ILE A 18 -8.94 8.42 -1.88
C ILE A 18 -8.98 9.08 -3.27
N VAL A 19 -9.83 10.10 -3.42
CA VAL A 19 -9.93 10.93 -4.62
C VAL A 19 -9.54 12.35 -4.24
N GLY A 20 -8.64 12.94 -5.01
CA GLY A 20 -7.97 14.19 -4.65
C GLY A 20 -6.48 13.96 -4.44
N SER A 21 -5.70 15.02 -4.62
CA SER A 21 -4.25 15.01 -4.71
C SER A 21 -3.55 14.65 -3.38
N THR A 22 -2.22 14.76 -3.38
CA THR A 22 -1.28 14.34 -2.33
C THR A 22 -1.78 14.64 -0.91
N LEU A 23 -1.60 13.72 0.05
CA LEU A 23 -1.88 13.96 1.48
C LEU A 23 -1.23 15.24 2.04
N SER A 24 -0.19 15.75 1.37
CA SER A 24 0.57 16.96 1.71
C SER A 24 -0.10 18.27 1.31
N ASP A 25 -1.10 18.26 0.43
CA ASP A 25 -1.78 19.47 -0.07
C ASP A 25 -2.65 20.15 1.01
N LEU A 26 -2.70 19.56 2.21
CA LEU A 26 -3.38 20.09 3.39
C LEU A 26 -2.52 21.03 4.24
N LYS A 27 -1.22 21.19 3.93
CA LYS A 27 -0.32 22.05 4.72
C LYS A 27 -0.38 23.54 4.35
N ASP A 28 -0.80 23.88 3.13
CA ASP A 28 -0.82 25.27 2.65
C ASP A 28 -2.26 25.78 2.41
N GLY A 29 -3.08 25.85 3.47
CA GLY A 29 -4.28 26.72 3.54
C GLY A 29 -5.39 26.56 2.49
N GLY A 30 -5.22 25.69 1.49
CA GLY A 30 -6.18 25.34 0.46
C GLY A 30 -6.99 24.15 0.96
N SER A 31 -8.26 24.37 1.24
CA SER A 31 -9.20 23.36 1.76
C SER A 31 -9.58 22.31 0.70
N SER A 32 -8.63 21.63 0.04
CA SER A 32 -8.91 20.35 -0.61
C SER A 32 -8.74 19.24 0.42
N ALA A 33 -9.70 19.12 1.33
CA ALA A 33 -9.81 17.98 2.24
C ALA A 33 -9.67 16.68 1.43
N LEU A 34 -8.81 15.74 1.86
CA LEU A 34 -8.73 14.40 1.27
C LEU A 34 -10.12 13.80 1.21
N VAL A 35 -10.67 13.64 0.00
CA VAL A 35 -12.01 13.07 -0.16
C VAL A 35 -11.86 11.56 -0.22
N THR A 36 -12.33 10.88 0.82
CA THR A 36 -12.47 9.42 0.77
C THR A 36 -13.65 9.11 -0.14
N ASN A 37 -13.38 8.52 -1.30
CA ASN A 37 -14.43 8.11 -2.23
C ASN A 37 -15.04 6.77 -1.83
N PHE A 38 -14.21 5.88 -1.27
CA PHE A 38 -14.66 4.59 -0.80
C PHE A 38 -13.79 4.12 0.37
N GLU A 39 -14.43 3.49 1.35
CA GLU A 39 -13.79 2.73 2.41
C GLU A 39 -14.45 1.35 2.44
N SER A 40 -13.64 0.30 2.45
CA SER A 40 -14.15 -1.07 2.46
C SER A 40 -14.35 -1.59 3.88
N ASP A 41 -15.42 -2.37 4.06
CA ASP A 41 -15.59 -3.21 5.24
C ASP A 41 -14.72 -4.48 5.21
N LYS A 42 -14.22 -4.86 4.02
CA LYS A 42 -13.35 -6.03 3.84
C LYS A 42 -11.91 -5.74 4.27
N SER A 43 -11.26 -6.74 4.83
CA SER A 43 -9.85 -6.64 5.20
C SER A 43 -8.93 -6.64 3.97
N PRO A 44 -7.72 -6.07 4.08
CA PRO A 44 -6.70 -6.18 3.03
C PRO A 44 -6.39 -7.64 2.65
N ALA A 45 -6.40 -8.57 3.61
CA ALA A 45 -6.19 -9.98 3.34
C ALA A 45 -7.32 -10.61 2.53
N GLU A 46 -8.57 -10.18 2.69
CA GLU A 46 -9.67 -10.66 1.85
C GLU A 46 -9.45 -10.30 0.38
N TYR A 47 -9.00 -9.08 0.10
CA TYR A 47 -8.64 -8.68 -1.27
C TYR A 47 -7.43 -9.46 -1.80
N ALA A 48 -6.39 -9.65 -0.99
CA ALA A 48 -5.23 -10.43 -1.40
C ALA A 48 -5.59 -11.90 -1.70
N ARG A 49 -6.51 -12.51 -0.93
CA ARG A 49 -7.04 -13.86 -1.22
C ARG A 49 -7.83 -13.89 -2.52
N LEU A 50 -8.67 -12.87 -2.78
CA LEU A 50 -9.37 -12.76 -4.06
C LEU A 50 -8.39 -12.70 -5.24
N TYR A 51 -7.33 -11.89 -5.13
CA TYR A 51 -6.30 -11.81 -6.17
C TYR A 51 -5.55 -13.13 -6.36
N LYS A 52 -5.37 -13.90 -5.27
CA LYS A 52 -4.80 -15.25 -5.32
C LYS A 52 -5.69 -16.24 -6.04
N GLU A 53 -6.99 -16.21 -5.77
CA GLU A 53 -7.98 -17.05 -6.46
C GLU A 53 -7.98 -16.79 -7.97
N ASP A 54 -7.80 -15.52 -8.37
CA ASP A 54 -7.71 -15.10 -9.76
C ASP A 54 -6.30 -15.25 -10.39
N GLY A 55 -5.30 -15.69 -9.61
CA GLY A 55 -3.91 -15.86 -10.08
C GLY A 55 -3.20 -14.54 -10.46
N LEU A 56 -3.63 -13.41 -9.90
CA LEU A 56 -3.11 -12.08 -10.21
C LEU A 56 -1.83 -11.79 -9.45
N MET A 57 -0.71 -11.76 -10.18
CA MET A 57 0.62 -11.50 -9.60
C MET A 57 1.14 -10.09 -9.88
N GLY A 58 2.03 -9.62 -9.01
CA GLY A 58 2.68 -8.33 -9.12
C GLY A 58 1.77 -7.15 -8.78
N GLY A 59 0.64 -7.40 -8.11
CA GLY A 59 -0.23 -6.37 -7.57
C GLY A 59 0.47 -5.52 -6.49
N HIS A 60 -0.12 -4.38 -6.15
CA HIS A 60 0.46 -3.42 -5.23
C HIS A 60 -0.36 -3.33 -3.93
N VAL A 61 0.33 -3.17 -2.81
CA VAL A 61 -0.22 -2.81 -1.50
C VAL A 61 0.40 -1.47 -1.13
N ILE A 62 -0.36 -0.39 -1.17
CA ILE A 62 0.17 0.97 -1.01
C ILE A 62 -0.35 1.57 0.29
N MET A 63 0.57 1.87 1.20
CA MET A 63 0.26 2.59 2.43
C MET A 63 0.23 4.10 2.15
N LEU A 64 -0.94 4.70 2.26
CA LEU A 64 -1.18 6.15 2.13
C LEU A 64 -0.97 6.89 3.46
N GLY A 65 -0.08 6.37 4.30
CA GLY A 65 0.24 6.88 5.62
C GLY A 65 1.22 5.96 6.34
N ALA A 66 2.13 6.53 7.14
CA ALA A 66 3.14 5.78 7.88
C ALA A 66 2.63 5.28 9.25
N ASP A 67 1.31 5.21 9.46
CA ASP A 67 0.74 4.83 10.75
C ASP A 67 0.84 3.31 11.01
N PRO A 68 0.99 2.87 12.28
CA PRO A 68 1.13 1.45 12.61
C PRO A 68 -0.04 0.57 12.13
N LEU A 69 -1.25 1.12 12.04
CA LEU A 69 -2.42 0.36 11.57
C LEU A 69 -2.29 0.05 10.08
N SER A 70 -1.82 1.01 9.27
CA SER A 70 -1.56 0.82 7.85
C SER A 70 -0.43 -0.20 7.60
N GLN A 71 0.61 -0.20 8.43
CA GLN A 71 1.68 -1.21 8.36
C GLN A 71 1.17 -2.61 8.66
N ALA A 72 0.41 -2.77 9.75
CA ALA A 72 -0.19 -4.05 10.12
C ALA A 72 -1.14 -4.58 9.03
N ALA A 73 -1.97 -3.69 8.47
CA ALA A 73 -2.88 -3.99 7.37
C ALA A 73 -2.14 -4.41 6.08
N ALA A 74 -1.01 -3.78 5.78
CA ALA A 74 -0.18 -4.17 4.65
C ALA A 74 0.40 -5.58 4.84
N ILE A 75 0.96 -5.85 6.02
CA ILE A 75 1.50 -7.19 6.38
C ILE A 75 0.41 -8.26 6.27
N GLU A 76 -0.81 -7.95 6.72
CA GLU A 76 -1.96 -8.87 6.60
C GLU A 76 -2.22 -9.28 5.14
N ALA A 77 -2.20 -8.31 4.21
CA ALA A 77 -2.35 -8.59 2.78
C ALA A 77 -1.18 -9.41 2.21
N LEU A 78 0.05 -9.08 2.58
CA LEU A 78 1.26 -9.78 2.11
C LEU A 78 1.26 -11.25 2.54
N ARG A 79 0.96 -11.52 3.82
CA ARG A 79 0.85 -12.89 4.36
C ARG A 79 -0.27 -13.70 3.72
N ALA A 80 -1.33 -13.05 3.24
CA ALA A 80 -2.45 -13.71 2.59
C ALA A 80 -2.11 -14.20 1.16
N TYR A 81 -1.18 -13.54 0.48
CA TYR A 81 -0.63 -14.01 -0.80
C TYR A 81 0.89 -13.82 -0.90
N PRO A 82 1.66 -14.66 -0.17
CA PRO A 82 3.11 -14.51 -0.09
C PRO A 82 3.78 -14.65 -1.46
N GLY A 83 4.76 -13.78 -1.72
CA GLY A 83 5.54 -13.75 -2.95
C GLY A 83 4.81 -13.19 -4.18
N ALA A 84 3.56 -12.73 -4.05
CA ALA A 84 2.78 -12.25 -5.18
C ALA A 84 2.62 -10.74 -5.24
N LEU A 85 2.53 -10.07 -4.09
CA LEU A 85 2.26 -8.63 -4.00
C LEU A 85 3.54 -7.83 -3.77
N GLN A 86 3.53 -6.56 -4.15
CA GLN A 86 4.58 -5.59 -3.87
C GLN A 86 4.04 -4.56 -2.87
N VAL A 87 4.89 -4.00 -2.02
CA VAL A 87 4.46 -3.02 -1.01
C VAL A 87 5.17 -1.68 -1.15
N GLY A 88 4.44 -0.59 -0.99
CA GLY A 88 4.95 0.77 -1.06
C GLY A 88 4.33 1.69 -0.01
N GLY A 89 4.93 2.88 0.15
CA GLY A 89 4.54 3.87 1.15
C GLY A 89 5.47 3.86 2.36
N GLY A 90 6.35 4.87 2.44
CA GLY A 90 7.30 4.99 3.57
C GLY A 90 8.39 3.91 3.63
N ILE A 91 8.67 3.22 2.51
CA ILE A 91 9.75 2.23 2.45
C ILE A 91 11.12 2.92 2.47
N ASN A 92 12.04 2.42 3.30
CA ASN A 92 13.43 2.85 3.43
C ASN A 92 14.37 1.65 3.65
N SER A 93 15.67 1.91 3.79
CA SER A 93 16.69 0.87 4.03
C SER A 93 16.43 0.02 5.27
N ASP A 94 15.80 0.61 6.29
CA ASP A 94 15.69 0.01 7.62
C ASP A 94 14.48 -0.94 7.71
N ASN A 95 13.43 -0.67 6.93
CA ASN A 95 12.19 -1.45 6.95
C ASN A 95 11.99 -2.33 5.70
N ALA A 96 12.74 -2.14 4.62
CA ALA A 96 12.50 -2.87 3.37
C ALA A 96 12.56 -4.40 3.55
N PHE A 97 13.54 -4.88 4.30
CA PHE A 97 13.76 -6.32 4.47
C PHE A 97 12.62 -6.99 5.24
N SER A 98 12.08 -6.34 6.26
CA SER A 98 10.98 -6.91 7.05
C SER A 98 9.75 -7.17 6.19
N TYR A 99 9.43 -6.29 5.25
CA TYR A 99 8.31 -6.52 4.34
C TYR A 99 8.52 -7.70 3.38
N ILE A 100 9.76 -7.96 2.97
CA ILE A 100 10.10 -9.14 2.16
C ILE A 100 9.90 -10.42 2.99
N ASP A 101 10.39 -10.45 4.23
CA ASP A 101 10.17 -11.57 5.17
C ASP A 101 8.68 -11.82 5.42
N GLU A 102 7.88 -10.76 5.44
CA GLU A 102 6.42 -10.83 5.62
C GLU A 102 5.65 -11.24 4.36
N GLY A 103 6.35 -11.53 3.26
CA GLY A 103 5.78 -12.10 2.04
C GLY A 103 5.63 -11.13 0.88
N ALA A 104 6.19 -9.92 0.94
CA ALA A 104 6.30 -9.09 -0.26
C ALA A 104 7.26 -9.71 -1.27
N SER A 105 6.87 -9.71 -2.54
CA SER A 105 7.76 -10.07 -3.64
C SER A 105 8.84 -9.01 -3.87
N HIS A 106 8.46 -7.74 -3.74
CA HIS A 106 9.31 -6.56 -3.92
C HIS A 106 8.79 -5.44 -3.02
N VAL A 107 9.66 -4.48 -2.76
CA VAL A 107 9.29 -3.20 -2.15
C VAL A 107 9.38 -2.07 -3.17
N ILE A 108 8.54 -1.05 -3.00
CA ILE A 108 8.45 0.12 -3.87
C ILE A 108 9.01 1.31 -3.08
N VAL A 109 10.17 1.80 -3.51
CA VAL A 109 10.88 2.93 -2.87
C VAL A 109 10.78 4.14 -3.79
N THR A 110 10.36 5.28 -3.26
CA THR A 110 10.21 6.53 -4.03
C THR A 110 10.95 7.69 -3.36
N SER A 111 10.32 8.39 -2.42
CA SER A 111 10.86 9.62 -1.80
C SER A 111 12.25 9.44 -1.19
N PHE A 112 12.49 8.29 -0.54
CA PHE A 112 13.78 7.95 0.08
C PHE A 112 14.95 7.97 -0.93
N VAL A 113 14.73 7.52 -2.17
CA VAL A 113 15.77 7.55 -3.22
C VAL A 113 16.12 8.98 -3.61
N PHE A 114 15.12 9.86 -3.69
CA PHE A 114 15.30 11.24 -4.13
C PHE A 114 15.75 12.20 -3.02
N ASN A 115 15.79 11.74 -1.78
CA ASN A 115 16.26 12.51 -0.64
C ASN A 115 17.56 11.92 -0.06
N ASN A 116 18.46 11.47 -0.94
CA ASN A 116 19.79 10.93 -0.59
C ASN A 116 19.77 9.73 0.38
N GLY A 117 18.71 8.91 0.34
CA GLY A 117 18.54 7.82 1.29
C GLY A 117 18.15 8.30 2.69
N GLN A 118 17.36 9.39 2.77
CA GLN A 118 16.82 9.96 4.01
C GLN A 118 15.33 10.24 3.91
#